data_AF-A0A3A8GS10-F1
#
_entry.id   AF-A0A3A8GS10-F1
#
_cell.length_a   1.000
_cell.length_b   1.000
_cell.length_c   1.000
_cell.angle_alpha   90.00
_cell.angle_beta   90.00
_cell.angle_gamma   90.00
#
_symmetry.space_group_name_H-M   'P 1'
#
loop_
_entity.id
_entity.type
_entity.pdbx_description
1 polymer ?
#
loop_
_entity_poly.entity_id
_entity_poly.type
_entity_poly.pdbx_seq_one_letter_code
_entity_poly.pdbx_strand_id
1 'polypeptide(L)'
;MTTIAHPDFTAARFSGFPDARFTPAPADGVLPEGFFTTTNLPTYVRVDGRWRMPREPRMDGALVLDAQGELWVREGRRVRAGEQVVVGKAEDGSEGVYVN
;
A
#
# COMPACT_ATOMS: atom_id res chain seq x y z
N MET A 1 9.14 -8.96 24.71
CA MET A 1 8.92 -9.14 23.26
C MET A 1 7.76 -8.24 22.88
N THR A 2 8.03 -7.11 22.23
CA THR A 2 6.98 -6.15 21.87
C THR A 2 6.24 -6.67 20.65
N THR A 3 4.94 -6.95 20.79
CA THR A 3 4.10 -7.41 19.68
C THR A 3 3.35 -6.21 19.12
N ILE A 4 3.41 -6.00 17.81
CA ILE A 4 2.59 -4.99 17.13
C ILE A 4 1.19 -5.60 16.94
N ALA A 5 0.18 -5.03 17.60
CA ALA A 5 -1.19 -5.55 17.55
C ALA A 5 -1.84 -5.24 16.20
N HIS A 6 -2.51 -6.21 15.59
CA HIS A 6 -3.27 -5.97 14.36
C HIS A 6 -4.37 -4.92 14.61
N PRO A 7 -4.53 -3.91 13.74
CA PRO A 7 -5.58 -2.90 13.89
C PRO A 7 -6.97 -3.51 13.83
N ASP A 8 -7.88 -3.03 14.67
CA ASP A 8 -9.30 -3.30 14.51
C ASP A 8 -9.88 -2.35 13.44
N PHE A 9 -9.95 -2.83 12.20
CA PHE A 9 -10.52 -2.08 11.08
C PHE A 9 -12.05 -1.93 11.13
N THR A 10 -12.73 -2.53 12.12
CA THR A 10 -14.16 -2.29 12.37
C THR A 10 -14.41 -1.03 13.20
N ALA A 11 -13.37 -0.48 13.83
CA ALA A 11 -13.49 0.75 14.61
C ALA A 11 -13.90 1.94 13.73
N ALA A 12 -14.78 2.81 14.27
CA ALA A 12 -15.37 3.93 13.54
C ALA A 12 -14.36 4.90 12.92
N ARG A 13 -13.16 5.04 13.51
CA ARG A 13 -12.09 5.88 12.93
C ARG A 13 -11.66 5.43 11.53
N PHE A 14 -11.81 4.13 11.21
CA PHE A 14 -11.41 3.56 9.93
C PHE A 14 -12.52 3.53 8.90
N SER A 15 -13.79 3.75 9.26
CA SER A 15 -14.91 3.60 8.32
C SER A 15 -14.94 4.71 7.26
N GLY A 16 -14.50 5.93 7.62
CA GLY A 16 -14.57 7.13 6.78
C GLY A 16 -13.37 7.41 5.87
N PHE A 17 -12.29 6.63 5.96
CA PHE A 17 -11.12 6.84 5.11
C PHE A 17 -11.36 6.47 3.65
N PRO A 18 -10.72 7.16 2.69
CA PRO A 18 -10.85 6.85 1.27
C PRO A 18 -10.07 5.58 0.90
N ASP A 19 -10.37 5.02 -0.27
CA ASP A 19 -9.51 4.02 -0.90
C ASP A 19 -8.20 4.68 -1.38
N ALA A 20 -7.14 3.88 -1.45
CA ALA A 20 -5.85 4.34 -1.91
C ALA A 20 -5.88 4.75 -3.38
N ARG A 21 -5.07 5.75 -3.74
CA ARG A 21 -4.90 6.17 -5.13
C ARG A 21 -3.82 5.35 -5.81
N PHE A 22 -4.07 4.96 -7.05
CA PHE A 22 -3.14 4.19 -7.86
C PHE A 22 -2.78 4.93 -9.14
N THR A 23 -1.53 4.80 -9.55
CA THR A 23 -1.00 5.34 -10.81
C THR A 23 -0.23 4.23 -11.53
N PRO A 24 -0.39 4.05 -12.85
CA PRO A 24 0.40 3.08 -13.60
C PRO A 24 1.90 3.43 -13.55
N ALA A 25 2.74 2.42 -13.36
CA ALA A 25 4.18 2.56 -13.52
C ALA A 25 4.51 2.97 -14.97
N PRO A 26 5.32 4.03 -15.19
CA PRO A 26 5.57 4.57 -16.53
C PRO A 26 6.47 3.66 -17.40
N ALA A 27 7.31 2.83 -16.78
CA ALA A 27 8.19 1.88 -17.45
C ALA A 27 8.62 0.77 -16.47
N ASP A 28 9.19 -0.31 -17.01
CA ASP A 28 9.81 -1.37 -16.20
C ASP A 28 10.90 -0.79 -15.28
N GLY A 29 10.81 -1.10 -13.99
CA GLY A 29 11.75 -0.63 -12.98
C GLY A 29 11.57 0.83 -12.56
N VAL A 30 10.59 1.56 -13.13
CA VAL A 30 10.35 2.99 -12.84
C VAL A 30 9.04 3.15 -12.07
N LEU A 31 9.12 3.82 -10.92
CA LEU A 31 7.98 4.11 -10.06
C LEU A 31 7.36 5.47 -10.45
N PRO A 32 6.03 5.63 -10.34
CA PRO A 32 5.39 6.92 -10.58
C PRO A 32 5.83 7.94 -9.53
N GLU A 33 5.73 9.23 -9.89
CA GLU A 33 5.96 10.32 -8.95
C GLU A 33 5.00 10.20 -7.75
N GLY A 34 5.55 10.39 -6.55
CA GLY A 34 4.75 10.32 -5.31
C GLY A 34 4.33 8.91 -4.92
N PHE A 35 4.96 7.85 -5.44
CA PHE A 35 4.73 6.49 -4.95
C PHE A 35 4.94 6.40 -3.43
N PHE A 36 4.10 5.61 -2.77
CA PHE A 36 4.25 5.34 -1.35
C PHE A 36 5.40 4.35 -1.12
N THR A 37 6.38 4.71 -0.28
CA THR A 37 7.49 3.84 0.10
C THR A 37 7.18 3.11 1.40
N THR A 38 7.31 1.80 1.41
CA THR A 38 7.00 1.00 2.60
C THR A 38 8.10 1.08 3.65
N THR A 39 7.70 0.97 4.92
CA THR A 39 8.59 0.78 6.07
C THR A 39 8.72 -0.70 6.42
N ASN A 40 9.39 -1.03 7.53
CA ASN A 40 9.41 -2.38 8.10
C ASN A 40 8.20 -2.68 9.01
N LEU A 41 7.26 -1.76 9.16
CA LEU A 41 6.07 -1.93 9.99
C LEU A 41 4.88 -2.51 9.19
N PRO A 42 3.93 -3.20 9.84
CA PRO A 42 2.70 -3.64 9.19
C PRO A 42 2.00 -2.48 8.49
N THR A 43 1.92 -2.59 7.16
CA THR A 43 1.28 -1.60 6.29
C THR A 43 0.01 -2.19 5.71
N TYR A 44 -1.06 -1.40 5.68
CA TYR A 44 -2.37 -1.79 5.18
C TYR A 44 -2.83 -0.77 4.15
N VAL A 45 -3.48 -1.24 3.09
CA VAL A 45 -4.00 -0.40 2.02
C VAL A 45 -5.49 -0.65 1.88
N ARG A 46 -6.26 0.43 1.77
CA ARG A 46 -7.70 0.35 1.54
C ARG A 46 -7.98 0.25 0.04
N VAL A 47 -8.57 -0.86 -0.39
CA VAL A 47 -8.94 -1.13 -1.78
C VAL A 47 -10.36 -1.67 -1.80
N ASP A 48 -11.22 -1.10 -2.64
CA ASP A 48 -12.65 -1.43 -2.75
C ASP A 48 -13.36 -1.43 -1.38
N GLY A 49 -13.09 -0.40 -0.58
CA GLY A 49 -13.66 -0.23 0.75
C GLY A 49 -13.11 -1.16 1.83
N ARG A 50 -12.05 -1.95 1.57
CA ARG A 50 -11.49 -2.93 2.52
C ARG A 50 -10.03 -2.67 2.80
N TRP A 51 -9.66 -2.68 4.08
CA TRP A 51 -8.25 -2.67 4.51
C TRP A 51 -7.61 -4.03 4.29
N ARG A 52 -6.52 -4.06 3.53
CA ARG A 52 -5.82 -5.28 3.12
C ARG A 52 -4.34 -5.16 3.42
N MET A 53 -3.74 -6.24 3.91
CA MET A 53 -2.30 -6.35 4.06
C MET A 53 -1.68 -6.87 2.75
N PRO A 54 -0.61 -6.25 2.23
CA PRO A 54 0.06 -6.72 1.04
C PRO A 54 0.83 -8.03 1.30
N ARG A 55 1.05 -8.80 0.24
CA ARG A 55 2.00 -9.92 0.20
C ARG A 55 3.44 -9.39 0.32
N GLU A 56 4.30 -10.21 0.90
CA GLU A 56 5.76 -9.97 1.03
C GLU A 56 6.14 -8.62 1.68
N PRO A 57 5.59 -8.26 2.86
CA PRO A 57 5.87 -6.99 3.51
C PRO A 57 7.37 -6.80 3.80
N ARG A 58 7.90 -5.62 3.47
CA ARG A 58 9.29 -5.23 3.68
C ARG A 58 9.46 -3.71 3.60
N MET A 59 10.59 -3.21 4.11
CA MET A 59 11.02 -1.84 3.86
C MET A 59 11.49 -1.64 2.41
N ASP A 60 11.51 -0.37 2.00
CA ASP A 60 12.06 0.13 0.74
C ASP A 60 11.42 -0.51 -0.50
N GLY A 61 10.11 -0.74 -0.44
CA GLY A 61 9.29 -1.27 -1.52
C GLY A 61 8.17 -0.32 -1.93
N ALA A 62 7.58 -0.60 -3.08
CA ALA A 62 6.37 0.03 -3.58
C ALA A 62 5.17 -0.90 -3.38
N LEU A 63 4.02 -0.33 -3.03
CA LEU A 63 2.75 -1.06 -2.96
C LEU A 63 2.14 -1.16 -4.35
N VAL A 64 1.91 -2.38 -4.82
CA VAL A 64 1.44 -2.67 -6.19
C VAL A 64 0.17 -3.50 -6.13
N LEU A 65 -0.85 -3.09 -6.89
CA LEU A 65 -2.05 -3.88 -7.15
C LEU A 65 -1.90 -4.55 -8.52
N ASP A 66 -1.89 -5.87 -8.54
CA ASP A 66 -1.80 -6.61 -9.80
C ASP A 66 -3.15 -6.74 -10.52
N ALA A 67 -3.13 -7.29 -11.73
CA ALA A 67 -4.33 -7.45 -12.55
C ALA A 67 -5.35 -8.45 -11.98
N GLN A 68 -4.95 -9.30 -11.02
CA GLN A 68 -5.82 -10.23 -10.30
C GLN A 68 -6.41 -9.57 -9.04
N GLY A 69 -6.03 -8.32 -8.76
CA GLY A 69 -6.46 -7.59 -7.59
C GLY A 69 -5.70 -7.96 -6.32
N GLU A 70 -4.58 -8.68 -6.40
CA GLU A 70 -3.72 -8.95 -5.23
C GLU A 70 -2.77 -7.78 -4.99
N LEU A 71 -2.57 -7.46 -3.70
CA LEU A 71 -1.71 -6.38 -3.27
C LEU A 71 -0.34 -6.93 -2.87
N TRP A 72 0.72 -6.31 -3.37
CA TRP A 72 2.11 -6.73 -3.17
C TRP A 72 2.96 -5.57 -2.66
N VAL A 73 4.01 -5.89 -1.90
CA VAL A 73 5.18 -5.01 -1.80
C VAL A 73 6.23 -5.50 -2.79
N ARG A 74 6.68 -4.61 -3.69
CA ARG A 74 7.70 -4.93 -4.70
C ARG A 74 8.88 -3.98 -4.60
N GLU A 75 10.10 -4.50 -4.74
CA GLU A 75 11.26 -3.65 -5.02
C GLU A 75 11.03 -2.92 -6.34
N GLY A 76 11.41 -1.64 -6.43
CA GLY A 76 11.19 -0.84 -7.64
C GLY A 76 11.65 -1.52 -8.93
N ARG A 77 12.83 -2.17 -8.92
CA ARG A 77 13.39 -2.94 -10.04
C ARG A 77 12.54 -4.13 -10.52
N ARG A 78 11.56 -4.58 -9.73
CA ARG A 78 10.65 -5.70 -10.05
C ARG A 78 9.29 -5.21 -10.56
N VAL A 79 9.01 -3.91 -10.49
CA VAL A 79 7.77 -3.31 -11.00
C VAL A 79 7.82 -3.27 -12.52
N ARG A 80 6.71 -3.63 -13.16
CA ARG A 80 6.53 -3.66 -14.61
C ARG A 80 5.70 -2.46 -15.09
N ALA A 81 5.97 -2.02 -16.31
CA ALA A 81 5.21 -0.94 -16.94
C ALA A 81 3.70 -1.23 -16.88
N GLY A 82 2.92 -0.23 -16.48
CA GLY A 82 1.47 -0.32 -16.37
C GLY A 82 0.93 -0.94 -15.07
N GLU A 83 1.77 -1.56 -14.23
CA GLU A 83 1.33 -2.04 -12.90
C GLU A 83 0.82 -0.87 -12.06
N GLN A 84 -0.26 -1.08 -11.32
CA GLN A 84 -0.91 -0.05 -10.52
C GLN A 84 -0.16 0.13 -9.20
N VAL A 85 0.54 1.25 -9.05
CA VAL A 85 1.34 1.56 -7.86
C VAL A 85 0.59 2.58 -6.98
N VAL A 86 0.55 2.34 -5.67
CA VAL A 86 -0.04 3.28 -4.72
C VAL A 86 0.76 4.59 -4.69
N VAL A 87 0.08 5.72 -4.77
CA VAL A 87 0.67 7.07 -4.64
C VAL A 87 0.06 7.83 -3.46
N GLY A 88 0.91 8.52 -2.70
CA GLY A 88 0.55 9.18 -1.45
C GLY A 88 1.71 9.18 -0.46
N LYS A 89 1.56 9.93 0.63
CA LYS A 89 2.60 10.05 1.68
C LYS A 89 2.04 9.81 3.09
N ALA A 90 0.73 9.89 3.29
CA ALA A 90 0.14 9.69 4.60
C ALA A 90 0.15 8.23 5.03
N GLU A 91 0.42 8.01 6.32
CA GLU A 91 0.50 6.69 6.96
C GLU A 91 -0.63 6.45 7.98
N ASP A 92 -1.52 7.43 8.16
CA ASP A 92 -2.58 7.42 9.20
C ASP A 92 -3.94 6.92 8.69
N GLY A 93 -3.99 6.50 7.43
CA GLY A 93 -5.21 6.07 6.73
C GLY A 93 -5.88 7.17 5.90
N SER A 94 -5.51 8.45 6.05
CA SER A 94 -6.17 9.57 5.36
C SER A 94 -6.06 9.54 3.84
N GLU A 95 -5.05 8.85 3.29
CA GLU A 95 -4.87 8.60 1.86
C GLU A 95 -5.06 7.12 1.48
N GLY A 96 -5.74 6.34 2.32
CA GLY A 96 -5.98 4.92 2.08
C GLY A 96 -4.78 4.01 2.37
N VAL A 97 -3.72 4.52 3.01
CA VAL A 97 -2.60 3.74 3.53
C VAL A 97 -2.46 3.96 5.03
N TYR A 98 -2.38 2.88 5.79
CA TYR A 98 -2.23 2.89 7.24
C TYR A 98 -1.01 2.06 7.65
N VAL A 99 -0.11 2.64 8.44
CA VAL A 99 1.07 1.98 9.02
C VAL A 99 0.86 1.88 10.53
N ASN A 100 1.19 0.72 11.10
CA ASN A 100 0.90 0.40 12.50
C ASN A 100 2.12 0.05 13.34
#